data_AF-A0A2Y9J3J0-F1
#
_entry.id   AF-A0A2Y9J3J0-F1
#
_cell.length_a   1.000
_cell.length_b   1.000
_cell.length_c   1.000
_cell.angle_alpha   90.00
_cell.angle_beta   90.00
_cell.angle_gamma   90.00
#
_symmetry.space_group_name_H-M   'P 1'
#
loop_
_entity.id
_entity.type
_entity.pdbx_description
1 polymer ?
#
loop_
_entity_poly.entity_id
_entity_poly.type
_entity_poly.pdbx_seq_one_letter_code
_entity_poly.pdbx_strand_id
1 'polypeptide(L)'
;MAPKRKSQVPHEGPDKKQGRQGAEEKDNFRSTAEALRAAPTEKHTVRVDPACPLSHSPGTQVHEDYACTLNQTNIGSNNNKFYIIQLLEEGDRFACWNRWGRVGEVGQSKLSYFTLLEDAKKDFEKKFRNKTKNSWAERDHFVAHPGKYTLIEVQGDDEAQEAVVKVDGGPVRSVVQRVQPCSLDAATQKLITNIFSKDMFKNAMTLMNLDVKKMPLGKLSKQQIARGFKALEALEAALQAPADGGLSLEELSSHFYTVIPHNFGRNRPPPINSPELLQAKKDMLLVLADIELAQTLQATPEEEKVEEVPHPLDRDYHLLKCQLELLDPEAPEYKVIRTYLEQTGNSYRCPALQHVWRVNREGEGDRFQAHSKLGNRKLLWHGTNVAMVAAILTSGLRIMPHSGGRVGKGIYFASENSKSAGYVTGMSCGAHQLGYMFLGEVALGREHHITVDDPSLKQPPPGFDSVIARGHTEPDPTQDTELELDGQRVVVPQGRPALCAEFSSSQFSQSEYLIYQDSQCHLRYLLEVRL
;
A
#
# COMPACT_ATOMS: atom_id res chain seq x y z
N MET A 1 82.20 -13.72 17.47
CA MET A 1 81.55 -14.67 18.41
C MET A 1 80.34 -13.97 19.01
N ALA A 2 79.22 -14.70 19.08
CA ALA A 2 77.89 -14.20 19.40
C ALA A 2 77.75 -13.50 20.77
N PRO A 3 76.77 -12.60 20.94
CA PRO A 3 76.13 -12.35 22.22
C PRO A 3 74.84 -13.18 22.35
N LYS A 4 74.67 -13.76 23.54
CA LYS A 4 73.49 -14.52 23.97
C LYS A 4 72.39 -13.58 24.49
N ARG A 5 71.16 -13.95 24.13
CA ARG A 5 69.88 -13.87 24.87
C ARG A 5 69.24 -12.50 25.13
N LYS A 6 68.02 -12.33 24.59
CA LYS A 6 66.80 -12.05 25.36
C LYS A 6 65.58 -12.80 24.75
N SER A 7 64.93 -13.56 25.64
CA SER A 7 63.50 -13.88 25.81
C SER A 7 62.50 -14.00 24.64
N GLN A 8 61.65 -15.02 24.79
CA GLN A 8 60.63 -15.58 23.90
C GLN A 8 59.42 -14.69 23.61
N VAL A 9 58.90 -14.80 22.38
CA VAL A 9 57.50 -14.56 21.98
C VAL A 9 57.06 -15.79 21.18
N PRO A 10 55.86 -16.37 21.39
CA PRO A 10 55.39 -17.51 20.61
C PRO A 10 54.87 -17.07 19.25
N HIS A 11 55.20 -17.87 18.23
CA HIS A 11 54.67 -17.83 16.87
C HIS A 11 53.22 -18.33 16.82
N GLU A 12 52.34 -17.60 16.14
CA GLU A 12 51.18 -18.18 15.44
C GLU A 12 51.16 -17.66 13.99
N GLY A 13 50.85 -18.57 13.06
CA GLY A 13 50.98 -18.41 11.61
C GLY A 13 49.87 -17.58 10.94
N PRO A 14 49.90 -17.46 9.61
CA PRO A 14 49.03 -16.53 8.88
C PRO A 14 47.65 -17.13 8.69
N ASP A 15 46.64 -16.52 9.32
CA ASP A 15 45.26 -16.89 9.10
C ASP A 15 44.76 -16.36 7.75
N LYS A 16 44.19 -17.29 6.97
CA LYS A 16 43.62 -17.06 5.65
C LYS A 16 42.44 -16.09 5.78
N LYS A 17 42.51 -14.97 5.05
CA LYS A 17 41.35 -14.11 4.76
C LYS A 17 40.28 -14.93 4.05
N GLN A 18 39.25 -15.35 4.79
CA GLN A 18 37.97 -15.73 4.19
C GLN A 18 37.27 -14.46 3.73
N GLY A 19 36.96 -14.43 2.44
CA GLY A 19 36.18 -13.38 1.82
C GLY A 19 34.80 -13.28 2.47
N ARG A 20 34.43 -12.03 2.76
CA ARG A 20 33.07 -11.64 3.13
C ARG A 20 32.19 -11.87 1.89
N GLN A 21 31.62 -13.07 1.76
CA GLN A 21 30.52 -13.32 0.84
C GLN A 21 29.34 -12.45 1.27
N GLY A 22 28.65 -11.90 0.27
CA GLY A 22 27.61 -10.89 0.44
C GLY A 22 26.51 -11.36 1.38
N ALA A 23 26.08 -10.44 2.24
CA ALA A 23 24.81 -10.59 2.91
C ALA A 23 23.74 -10.62 1.81
N GLU A 24 23.07 -11.76 1.64
CA GLU A 24 21.80 -11.82 0.92
C GLU A 24 20.85 -10.83 1.61
N GLU A 25 20.53 -9.73 0.93
CA GLU A 25 19.50 -8.79 1.37
C GLU A 25 18.19 -9.57 1.49
N LYS A 26 17.68 -9.67 2.72
CA LYS A 26 16.42 -10.32 3.01
C LYS A 26 15.30 -9.66 2.20
N ASP A 27 14.66 -10.49 1.38
CA ASP A 27 13.46 -10.24 0.60
C ASP A 27 12.42 -9.44 1.40
N ASN A 28 12.17 -8.18 1.03
CA ASN A 28 11.17 -7.28 1.63
C ASN A 28 9.68 -7.60 1.35
N PHE A 29 9.30 -8.55 0.49
CA PHE A 29 7.91 -9.01 0.35
C PHE A 29 7.70 -10.17 1.27
N ARG A 30 8.69 -11.05 1.39
CA ARG A 30 8.80 -11.86 2.58
C ARG A 30 8.91 -10.99 3.81
N SER A 31 9.65 -9.88 3.87
CA SER A 31 9.73 -9.01 5.06
C SER A 31 8.45 -8.24 5.32
N THR A 32 7.74 -7.75 4.29
CA THR A 32 6.43 -7.09 4.46
C THR A 32 5.40 -8.15 4.85
N ALA A 33 5.32 -9.27 4.13
CA ALA A 33 4.46 -10.38 4.51
C ALA A 33 4.87 -11.01 5.87
N GLU A 34 6.14 -11.00 6.25
CA GLU A 34 6.69 -11.49 7.53
C GLU A 34 6.42 -10.49 8.63
N ALA A 35 6.55 -9.18 8.40
CA ALA A 35 6.16 -8.12 9.32
C ALA A 35 4.65 -8.13 9.54
N LEU A 36 3.87 -8.31 8.47
CA LEU A 36 2.43 -8.47 8.53
C LEU A 36 2.02 -9.81 9.20
N ARG A 37 2.79 -10.90 9.03
CA ARG A 37 2.59 -12.20 9.73
C ARG A 37 3.04 -12.16 11.18
N ALA A 38 4.07 -11.39 11.50
CA ALA A 38 4.64 -11.23 12.85
C ALA A 38 3.86 -10.20 13.67
N ALA A 39 2.98 -9.42 13.04
CA ALA A 39 2.08 -8.52 13.72
C ALA A 39 1.19 -9.30 14.71
N PRO A 40 1.02 -8.82 15.96
CA PRO A 40 0.16 -9.46 16.94
C PRO A 40 -1.26 -9.63 16.41
N THR A 41 -1.90 -10.78 16.73
CA THR A 41 -3.33 -10.95 16.50
C THR A 41 -4.07 -10.13 17.56
N GLU A 42 -4.59 -8.98 17.18
CA GLU A 42 -5.36 -8.12 18.07
C GLU A 42 -6.78 -8.69 18.29
N LYS A 43 -7.27 -8.62 19.54
CA LYS A 43 -8.63 -9.03 19.91
C LYS A 43 -9.56 -7.82 19.74
N HIS A 44 -10.62 -7.95 18.94
CA HIS A 44 -11.48 -6.82 18.61
C HIS A 44 -12.97 -7.10 18.81
N THR A 45 -13.70 -6.02 19.09
CA THR A 45 -15.16 -5.99 19.21
C THR A 45 -15.79 -6.07 17.82
N VAL A 46 -16.57 -7.12 17.57
CA VAL A 46 -17.28 -7.31 16.28
C VAL A 46 -18.66 -6.68 16.37
N ARG A 47 -18.97 -5.73 15.47
CA ARG A 47 -20.32 -5.15 15.39
C ARG A 47 -21.33 -6.12 14.78
N VAL A 48 -22.59 -5.98 15.21
CA VAL A 48 -23.72 -6.67 14.58
C VAL A 48 -23.78 -6.28 13.11
N ASP A 49 -23.97 -7.27 12.23
CA ASP A 49 -24.12 -7.05 10.80
C ASP A 49 -25.26 -6.04 10.55
N PRO A 50 -25.02 -4.91 9.86
CA PRO A 50 -26.03 -3.88 9.66
C PRO A 50 -27.31 -4.40 8.99
N ALA A 51 -27.20 -5.47 8.20
CA ALA A 51 -28.35 -6.12 7.55
C ALA A 51 -29.20 -6.98 8.51
N CYS A 52 -28.74 -7.22 9.74
CA CYS A 52 -29.50 -7.92 10.76
C CYS A 52 -30.63 -7.01 11.26
N PRO A 53 -31.89 -7.47 11.35
CA PRO A 53 -32.99 -6.68 11.91
C PRO A 53 -32.73 -6.21 13.35
N LEU A 54 -31.89 -6.93 14.10
CA LEU A 54 -31.53 -6.61 15.49
C LEU A 54 -30.40 -5.57 15.59
N SER A 55 -29.79 -5.13 14.48
CA SER A 55 -28.63 -4.21 14.49
C SER A 55 -28.92 -2.83 15.09
N HIS A 56 -30.19 -2.41 15.10
CA HIS A 56 -30.63 -1.14 15.66
C HIS A 56 -31.15 -1.28 17.10
N SER A 57 -31.12 -2.48 17.68
CA SER A 57 -31.59 -2.72 19.04
C SER A 57 -30.48 -2.35 20.04
N PRO A 58 -30.70 -1.39 20.96
CA PRO A 58 -29.63 -0.82 21.80
C PRO A 58 -28.90 -1.80 22.72
N GLY A 59 -29.46 -3.00 22.95
CA GLY A 59 -28.88 -4.03 23.81
C GLY A 59 -28.35 -5.26 23.06
N THR A 60 -28.41 -5.26 21.72
CA THR A 60 -27.93 -6.40 20.94
C THR A 60 -26.45 -6.24 20.62
N GLN A 61 -25.66 -7.24 21.00
CA GLN A 61 -24.24 -7.31 20.66
C GLN A 61 -23.84 -8.70 20.15
N VAL A 62 -22.68 -8.80 19.53
CA VAL A 62 -22.07 -10.10 19.22
C VAL A 62 -21.58 -10.70 20.53
N HIS A 63 -21.94 -11.96 20.78
CA HIS A 63 -21.49 -12.69 21.97
C HIS A 63 -20.03 -13.12 21.80
N GLU A 64 -19.17 -12.64 22.71
CA GLU A 64 -17.74 -12.97 22.75
C GLU A 64 -17.08 -12.83 21.35
N ASP A 65 -16.43 -13.89 20.87
CA ASP A 65 -15.77 -13.96 19.58
C ASP A 65 -16.61 -14.66 18.50
N TYR A 66 -17.86 -15.05 18.80
CA TYR A 66 -18.71 -15.88 17.94
C TYR A 66 -19.26 -15.10 16.72
N ALA A 67 -18.36 -14.63 15.87
CA ALA A 67 -18.64 -14.01 14.59
C ALA A 67 -17.56 -14.36 13.57
N CYS A 68 -17.96 -14.64 12.34
CA CYS A 68 -17.02 -14.87 11.25
C CYS A 68 -17.58 -14.45 9.89
N THR A 69 -16.67 -14.01 9.01
CA THR A 69 -16.93 -13.80 7.60
C THR A 69 -16.16 -14.85 6.80
N LEU A 70 -16.86 -15.56 5.92
CA LEU A 70 -16.31 -16.62 5.10
C LEU A 70 -16.44 -16.25 3.62
N ASN A 71 -15.47 -16.64 2.80
CA ASN A 71 -15.49 -16.42 1.36
C ASN A 71 -15.16 -17.70 0.58
N GLN A 72 -15.67 -17.80 -0.64
CA GLN A 72 -15.41 -18.90 -1.56
C GLN A 72 -15.52 -18.43 -3.00
N THR A 73 -14.43 -18.58 -3.75
CA THR A 73 -14.41 -18.39 -5.19
C THR A 73 -14.05 -19.69 -5.90
N ASN A 74 -14.79 -20.01 -6.96
CA ASN A 74 -14.47 -21.05 -7.93
C ASN A 74 -14.85 -20.52 -9.31
N ILE A 75 -13.84 -20.20 -10.10
CA ILE A 75 -14.00 -19.57 -11.42
C ILE A 75 -14.76 -20.49 -12.37
N GLY A 76 -14.46 -21.79 -12.39
CA GLY A 76 -15.06 -22.76 -13.32
C GLY A 76 -16.58 -22.86 -13.19
N SER A 77 -17.07 -22.76 -11.96
CA SER A 77 -18.51 -22.77 -11.65
C SER A 77 -19.14 -21.38 -11.56
N ASN A 78 -18.40 -20.30 -11.87
CA ASN A 78 -18.80 -18.91 -11.63
C ASN A 78 -19.34 -18.67 -10.20
N ASN A 79 -18.72 -19.32 -9.22
CA ASN A 79 -19.01 -19.12 -7.82
C ASN A 79 -18.08 -18.04 -7.27
N ASN A 80 -18.66 -17.01 -6.67
CA ASN A 80 -17.96 -15.99 -5.90
C ASN A 80 -18.89 -15.59 -4.77
N LYS A 81 -18.77 -16.26 -3.62
CA LYS A 81 -19.80 -16.32 -2.59
C LYS A 81 -19.23 -16.00 -1.22
N PHE A 82 -20.04 -15.32 -0.43
CA PHE A 82 -19.74 -15.05 0.97
C PHE A 82 -20.72 -15.76 1.91
N TYR A 83 -20.31 -15.91 3.16
CA TYR A 83 -21.16 -16.36 4.27
C TYR A 83 -20.74 -15.65 5.56
N ILE A 84 -21.66 -14.95 6.21
CA ILE A 84 -21.50 -14.32 7.53
C ILE A 84 -22.27 -15.16 8.54
N ILE A 85 -21.66 -15.40 9.70
CA ILE A 85 -22.27 -16.07 10.84
C ILE A 85 -21.99 -15.20 12.07
N GLN A 86 -23.01 -14.86 12.85
CA GLN A 86 -22.87 -14.16 14.13
C GLN A 86 -23.80 -14.79 15.18
N LEU A 87 -23.29 -15.00 16.39
CA LEU A 87 -24.09 -15.25 17.58
C LEU A 87 -24.32 -13.90 18.27
N LEU A 88 -25.58 -13.55 18.44
CA LEU A 88 -26.03 -12.31 19.03
C LEU A 88 -26.63 -12.59 20.40
N GLU A 89 -26.41 -11.67 21.34
CA GLU A 89 -27.02 -11.67 22.67
C GLU A 89 -27.75 -10.35 22.92
N GLU A 90 -28.94 -10.43 23.51
CA GLU A 90 -29.77 -9.30 23.94
C GLU A 90 -30.38 -9.63 25.32
N GLY A 91 -29.63 -9.32 26.38
CA GLY A 91 -29.95 -9.80 27.74
C GLY A 91 -29.89 -11.32 27.81
N ASP A 92 -30.97 -11.97 28.26
CA ASP A 92 -31.05 -13.44 28.36
C ASP A 92 -31.53 -14.13 27.07
N ARG A 93 -31.56 -13.41 25.94
CA ARG A 93 -32.01 -13.94 24.64
C ARG A 93 -30.84 -14.06 23.68
N PHE A 94 -30.75 -15.19 23.00
CA PHE A 94 -29.67 -15.49 22.05
C PHE A 94 -30.22 -15.69 20.65
N ALA A 95 -29.49 -15.23 19.63
CA ALA A 95 -29.88 -15.46 18.24
C ALA A 95 -28.66 -15.73 17.35
N CYS A 96 -28.76 -16.71 16.45
CA CYS A 96 -27.77 -16.90 15.39
C CYS A 96 -28.24 -16.21 14.10
N TRP A 97 -27.47 -15.22 13.67
CA TRP A 97 -27.61 -14.54 12.40
C TRP A 97 -26.72 -15.19 11.34
N ASN A 98 -27.30 -15.52 10.20
CA ASN A 98 -26.61 -16.03 9.04
C ASN A 98 -26.95 -15.18 7.83
N ARG A 99 -25.96 -14.72 7.06
CA ARG A 99 -26.18 -14.02 5.79
C ARG A 99 -25.26 -14.55 4.70
N TRP A 100 -25.77 -14.81 3.51
CA TRP A 100 -24.98 -15.41 2.43
C TRP A 100 -25.46 -14.95 1.07
N GLY A 101 -24.57 -14.97 0.09
CA GLY A 101 -24.92 -14.57 -1.26
C GLY A 101 -23.70 -14.43 -2.14
N ARG A 102 -23.89 -13.74 -3.26
CA ARG A 102 -22.81 -13.40 -4.18
C ARG A 102 -22.00 -12.21 -3.63
N VAL A 103 -20.68 -12.22 -3.80
CA VAL A 103 -19.82 -11.10 -3.38
C VAL A 103 -20.24 -9.82 -4.12
N GLY A 104 -20.26 -8.68 -3.43
CA GLY A 104 -20.86 -7.42 -3.88
C GLY A 104 -22.36 -7.23 -3.62
N GLU A 105 -23.12 -8.31 -3.37
CA GLU A 105 -24.57 -8.25 -3.16
C GLU A 105 -24.96 -8.39 -1.68
N VAL A 106 -26.19 -7.97 -1.33
CA VAL A 106 -26.74 -8.08 0.03
C VAL A 106 -26.91 -9.54 0.46
N GLY A 107 -27.36 -10.39 -0.46
CA GLY A 107 -27.59 -11.82 -0.21
C GLY A 107 -28.93 -12.13 0.46
N GLN A 108 -29.11 -13.40 0.83
CA GLN A 108 -30.19 -13.92 1.66
C GLN A 108 -29.72 -14.01 3.11
N SER A 109 -30.66 -14.03 4.04
CA SER A 109 -30.35 -14.14 5.46
C SER A 109 -31.32 -15.05 6.21
N LYS A 110 -30.89 -15.47 7.40
CA LYS A 110 -31.70 -16.21 8.36
C LYS A 110 -31.30 -15.83 9.77
N LEU A 111 -32.28 -15.42 10.58
CA LEU A 111 -32.15 -15.22 12.01
C LEU A 111 -32.84 -16.38 12.74
N SER A 112 -32.17 -17.01 13.69
CA SER A 112 -32.69 -18.13 14.48
C SER A 112 -32.54 -17.82 15.96
N TYR A 113 -33.63 -17.91 16.72
CA TYR A 113 -33.64 -17.57 18.15
C TYR A 113 -33.46 -18.81 19.02
N PHE A 114 -32.80 -18.62 20.16
CA PHE A 114 -32.49 -19.65 21.15
C PHE A 114 -32.75 -19.12 22.56
N THR A 115 -33.21 -20.00 23.44
CA THR A 115 -33.42 -19.70 24.87
C THR A 115 -32.18 -20.00 25.71
N LEU A 116 -31.32 -20.93 25.27
CA LEU A 116 -30.10 -21.33 25.95
C LEU A 116 -28.89 -20.94 25.11
N LEU A 117 -27.90 -20.29 25.74
CA LEU A 117 -26.64 -19.91 25.10
C LEU A 117 -25.93 -21.11 24.46
N GLU A 118 -25.90 -22.25 25.17
CA GLU A 118 -25.25 -23.47 24.70
C GLU A 118 -25.83 -24.01 23.40
N ASP A 119 -27.14 -23.86 23.19
CA ASP A 119 -27.78 -24.29 21.95
C ASP A 119 -27.47 -23.33 20.79
N ALA A 120 -27.37 -22.03 21.08
CA ALA A 120 -26.92 -21.03 20.11
C ALA A 120 -25.46 -21.27 19.69
N LYS A 121 -24.55 -21.52 20.67
CA LYS A 121 -23.15 -21.86 20.42
C LYS A 121 -23.04 -23.11 19.54
N LYS A 122 -23.80 -24.17 19.84
CA LYS A 122 -23.86 -25.38 19.00
C LYS A 122 -24.35 -25.13 17.58
N ASP A 123 -25.37 -24.28 17.37
CA ASP A 123 -25.84 -23.96 16.01
C ASP A 123 -24.77 -23.19 15.22
N PHE A 124 -24.14 -22.20 15.85
CA PHE A 124 -23.04 -21.44 15.28
C PHE A 124 -21.90 -22.38 14.85
N GLU A 125 -21.38 -23.20 15.76
CA GLU A 125 -20.24 -24.08 15.52
C GLU A 125 -20.56 -25.15 14.47
N LYS A 126 -21.78 -25.72 14.53
CA LYS A 126 -22.28 -26.63 13.51
C LYS A 126 -22.33 -25.95 12.14
N LYS A 127 -22.78 -24.69 12.08
CA LYS A 127 -22.80 -23.94 10.82
C LYS A 127 -21.40 -23.73 10.28
N PHE A 128 -20.50 -23.21 11.10
CA PHE A 128 -19.10 -22.98 10.77
C PHE A 128 -18.48 -24.26 10.20
N ARG A 129 -18.53 -25.35 10.96
CA ARG A 129 -17.97 -26.66 10.55
C ARG A 129 -18.57 -27.18 9.25
N ASN A 130 -19.88 -27.02 9.02
CA ASN A 130 -20.50 -27.44 7.76
C ASN A 130 -19.98 -26.65 6.55
N LYS A 131 -19.69 -25.35 6.72
CA LYS A 131 -19.23 -24.45 5.66
C LYS A 131 -17.72 -24.54 5.41
N THR A 132 -16.93 -24.80 6.45
CA THR A 132 -15.46 -24.75 6.40
C THR A 132 -14.78 -26.11 6.55
N LYS A 133 -15.46 -27.13 7.09
CA LYS A 133 -14.89 -28.40 7.60
C LYS A 133 -13.94 -28.25 8.80
N ASN A 134 -13.79 -27.05 9.36
CA ASN A 134 -12.94 -26.78 10.52
C ASN A 134 -13.77 -26.71 11.80
N SER A 135 -13.14 -26.98 12.96
CA SER A 135 -13.74 -26.71 14.27
C SER A 135 -13.62 -25.22 14.60
N TRP A 136 -14.63 -24.62 15.23
CA TRP A 136 -14.56 -23.22 15.65
C TRP A 136 -13.49 -22.97 16.71
N ALA A 137 -13.28 -23.93 17.61
CA ALA A 137 -12.27 -23.87 18.66
C ALA A 137 -10.83 -23.92 18.12
N GLU A 138 -10.64 -24.45 16.91
CA GLU A 138 -9.31 -24.59 16.26
C GLU A 138 -9.13 -23.61 15.10
N ARG A 139 -9.95 -22.55 15.05
CA ARG A 139 -9.96 -21.60 13.93
C ARG A 139 -8.62 -20.86 13.72
N ASP A 140 -7.79 -20.73 14.75
CA ASP A 140 -6.45 -20.14 14.62
C ASP A 140 -5.50 -21.02 13.79
N HIS A 141 -5.83 -22.32 13.65
CA HIS A 141 -5.13 -23.29 12.82
C HIS A 141 -5.97 -23.67 11.58
N PHE A 142 -6.71 -22.71 11.02
CA PHE A 142 -7.62 -22.94 9.90
C PHE A 142 -6.96 -23.62 8.70
N VAL A 143 -7.56 -24.69 8.20
CA VAL A 143 -7.13 -25.39 6.98
C VAL A 143 -8.17 -25.20 5.87
N ALA A 144 -7.75 -24.61 4.74
CA ALA A 144 -8.62 -24.49 3.57
C ALA A 144 -8.88 -25.87 2.95
N HIS A 145 -10.15 -26.15 2.64
CA HIS A 145 -10.55 -27.40 1.98
C HIS A 145 -11.16 -27.16 0.60
N PRO A 146 -10.86 -28.00 -0.40
CA PRO A 146 -11.47 -27.90 -1.73
C PRO A 146 -13.00 -27.85 -1.67
N GLY A 147 -13.59 -26.92 -2.41
CA GLY A 147 -15.04 -26.73 -2.47
C GLY A 147 -15.70 -26.24 -1.17
N LYS A 148 -14.93 -25.79 -0.18
CA LYS A 148 -15.43 -25.18 1.06
C LYS A 148 -15.07 -23.70 1.17
N TYR A 149 -15.71 -23.01 2.11
CA TYR A 149 -15.41 -21.61 2.37
C TYR A 149 -14.12 -21.48 3.18
N THR A 150 -13.40 -20.38 2.98
CA THR A 150 -12.23 -19.97 3.76
C THR A 150 -12.61 -18.83 4.69
N LEU A 151 -12.02 -18.81 5.89
CA LEU A 151 -12.19 -17.73 6.86
C LEU A 151 -11.47 -16.46 6.36
N ILE A 152 -12.18 -15.33 6.39
CA ILE A 152 -11.61 -14.00 6.15
C ILE A 152 -11.45 -13.33 7.51
N GLU A 153 -10.22 -12.94 7.81
CA GLU A 153 -9.93 -12.16 9.00
C GLU A 153 -10.32 -10.72 8.75
N VAL A 154 -11.26 -10.26 9.56
CA VAL A 154 -11.84 -8.93 9.50
C VAL A 154 -11.48 -8.28 10.85
N GLN A 155 -10.56 -7.31 10.91
CA GLN A 155 -10.31 -6.50 12.10
C GLN A 155 -11.63 -5.76 12.48
N GLY A 156 -11.88 -5.59 13.78
CA GLY A 156 -13.09 -4.90 14.26
C GLY A 156 -13.04 -3.41 13.95
N ASP A 157 -14.18 -2.72 14.05
CA ASP A 157 -14.20 -1.26 13.96
C ASP A 157 -13.62 -0.68 15.26
N ASP A 158 -12.36 -0.23 15.23
CA ASP A 158 -11.90 0.83 16.13
C ASP A 158 -12.39 2.16 15.55
N GLU A 159 -13.72 2.35 15.54
CA GLU A 159 -14.18 3.71 15.79
C GLU A 159 -13.76 3.97 17.22
N ALA A 160 -12.65 4.72 17.39
CA ALA A 160 -12.39 5.45 18.61
C ALA A 160 -13.75 6.01 19.03
N GLN A 161 -14.29 5.46 20.12
CA GLN A 161 -15.50 5.99 20.71
C GLN A 161 -15.19 7.48 20.87
N GLU A 162 -15.97 8.35 20.21
CA GLU A 162 -16.21 9.65 20.82
C GLU A 162 -16.57 9.32 22.25
N ALA A 163 -15.69 9.66 23.18
CA ALA A 163 -15.74 9.22 24.56
C ALA A 163 -16.96 9.85 25.23
N VAL A 164 -18.15 9.32 24.96
CA VAL A 164 -19.30 9.50 25.81
C VAL A 164 -19.17 8.42 26.87
N VAL A 165 -18.29 8.71 27.84
CA VAL A 165 -18.13 7.91 29.05
C VAL A 165 -19.49 7.93 29.76
N LYS A 166 -20.30 6.90 29.57
CA LYS A 166 -21.42 6.59 30.46
C LYS A 166 -20.86 5.88 31.67
N VAL A 167 -20.77 6.59 32.80
CA VAL A 167 -20.65 5.96 34.12
C VAL A 167 -21.95 6.20 34.85
N ASP A 168 -22.55 5.11 35.35
CA ASP A 168 -23.66 5.17 36.29
C ASP A 168 -23.27 5.95 37.55
N GLY A 169 -24.14 6.89 37.93
CA GLY A 169 -24.28 7.38 39.31
C GLY A 169 -23.18 8.30 39.87
N GLY A 170 -23.12 9.54 39.40
CA GLY A 170 -22.42 10.65 40.09
C GLY A 170 -22.25 11.89 39.19
N PRO A 171 -22.18 13.13 39.73
CA PRO A 171 -22.04 14.32 38.91
C PRO A 171 -20.64 14.37 38.27
N VAL A 172 -20.57 14.00 36.99
CA VAL A 172 -19.34 14.01 36.18
C VAL A 172 -18.92 15.46 35.92
N ARG A 173 -17.75 15.86 36.41
CA ARG A 173 -16.97 16.95 35.80
C ARG A 173 -16.43 16.41 34.48
N SER A 174 -17.08 16.73 33.37
CA SER A 174 -16.49 16.53 32.05
C SER A 174 -15.26 17.42 31.95
N VAL A 175 -14.07 16.82 31.90
CA VAL A 175 -12.87 17.56 31.49
C VAL A 175 -13.04 17.78 29.99
N VAL A 176 -13.53 18.95 29.62
CA VAL A 176 -13.56 19.39 28.22
C VAL A 176 -12.10 19.55 27.81
N GLN A 177 -11.53 18.55 27.14
CA GLN A 177 -10.21 18.69 26.51
C GLN A 177 -10.26 19.90 25.56
N ARG A 178 -9.37 20.86 25.75
CA ARG A 178 -9.29 22.03 24.88
C ARG A 178 -8.49 21.67 23.63
N VAL A 179 -9.14 21.67 22.48
CA VAL A 179 -8.48 21.45 21.19
C VAL A 179 -7.80 22.73 20.75
N GLN A 180 -6.50 22.67 20.46
CA GLN A 180 -5.75 23.82 19.94
C GLN A 180 -6.17 24.14 18.49
N PRO A 181 -6.05 25.42 18.04
CA PRO A 181 -6.23 25.77 16.64
C PRO A 181 -5.23 25.02 15.75
N CYS A 182 -5.67 24.67 14.53
CA CYS A 182 -4.81 24.01 13.56
C CYS A 182 -3.62 24.89 13.19
N SER A 183 -2.41 24.33 13.23
CA SER A 183 -1.17 25.06 12.90
C SER A 183 -0.88 25.13 11.38
N LEU A 184 -1.50 24.23 10.61
CA LEU A 184 -1.29 24.08 9.17
C LEU A 184 -1.98 25.18 8.36
N ASP A 185 -1.39 25.57 7.23
CA ASP A 185 -2.06 26.42 6.24
C ASP A 185 -3.24 25.69 5.57
N ALA A 186 -4.13 26.46 4.94
CA ALA A 186 -5.38 25.92 4.37
C ALA A 186 -5.15 24.86 3.26
N ALA A 187 -4.11 25.00 2.45
CA ALA A 187 -3.82 24.02 1.39
C ALA A 187 -3.29 22.72 2.00
N THR A 188 -2.42 22.81 3.00
CA THR A 188 -1.92 21.65 3.73
C THR A 188 -3.02 20.97 4.55
N GLN A 189 -3.93 21.71 5.19
CA GLN A 189 -5.10 21.13 5.85
C GLN A 189 -5.95 20.28 4.88
N LYS A 190 -6.18 20.79 3.67
CA LYS A 190 -6.92 20.07 2.62
C LYS A 190 -6.17 18.83 2.15
N LEU A 191 -4.84 18.93 1.95
CA LEU A 191 -4.00 17.79 1.60
C LEU A 191 -4.13 16.67 2.66
N ILE A 192 -3.94 17.00 3.94
CA ILE A 192 -4.02 16.02 5.04
C ILE A 192 -5.42 15.40 5.11
N THR A 193 -6.47 16.22 5.00
CA THR A 193 -7.85 15.72 4.93
C THR A 193 -8.04 14.73 3.77
N ASN A 194 -7.46 15.02 2.61
CA ASN A 194 -7.61 14.18 1.42
C ASN A 194 -6.88 12.84 1.54
N ILE A 195 -5.59 12.85 1.95
CA ILE A 195 -4.76 11.65 1.96
C ILE A 195 -5.09 10.69 3.12
N PHE A 196 -5.82 11.17 4.14
CA PHE A 196 -6.37 10.37 5.23
C PHE A 196 -7.90 10.15 5.13
N SER A 197 -8.52 10.51 4.01
CA SER A 197 -9.97 10.36 3.84
C SER A 197 -10.38 8.89 3.72
N LYS A 198 -11.25 8.45 4.63
CA LYS A 198 -11.90 7.12 4.56
C LYS A 198 -12.67 6.94 3.25
N ASP A 199 -13.32 7.97 2.72
CA ASP A 199 -14.07 7.82 1.47
C ASP A 199 -13.14 7.74 0.26
N MET A 200 -12.01 8.45 0.28
CA MET A 200 -10.96 8.30 -0.73
C MET A 200 -10.44 6.85 -0.78
N PHE A 201 -10.11 6.26 0.37
CA PHE A 201 -9.64 4.88 0.43
C PHE A 201 -10.72 3.87 -0.05
N LYS A 202 -12.00 4.06 0.32
CA LYS A 202 -13.11 3.22 -0.18
C LYS A 202 -13.22 3.30 -1.70
N ASN A 203 -13.07 4.50 -2.26
CA ASN A 203 -13.14 4.71 -3.70
C ASN A 203 -11.97 4.02 -4.42
N ALA A 204 -10.75 4.16 -3.91
CA ALA A 204 -9.57 3.49 -4.46
C ALA A 204 -9.73 1.96 -4.45
N MET A 205 -10.21 1.38 -3.34
CA MET A 205 -10.50 -0.05 -3.26
C MET A 205 -11.60 -0.49 -4.24
N THR A 206 -12.63 0.33 -4.43
CA THR A 206 -13.73 0.04 -5.36
C THR A 206 -13.24 0.01 -6.80
N LEU A 207 -12.37 0.93 -7.21
CA LEU A 207 -11.75 0.94 -8.54
C LEU A 207 -10.91 -0.33 -8.81
N MET A 208 -10.38 -0.94 -7.75
CA MET A 208 -9.67 -2.21 -7.78
C MET A 208 -10.60 -3.44 -7.78
N ASN A 209 -11.92 -3.23 -7.87
CA ASN A 209 -12.95 -4.27 -7.82
C ASN A 209 -12.99 -5.04 -6.50
N LEU A 210 -12.64 -4.40 -5.39
CA LEU A 210 -12.69 -5.01 -4.06
C LEU A 210 -14.08 -4.84 -3.42
N ASP A 211 -14.53 -5.85 -2.67
CA ASP A 211 -15.80 -5.75 -1.93
C ASP A 211 -15.60 -4.96 -0.62
N VAL A 212 -15.64 -3.64 -0.71
CA VAL A 212 -15.49 -2.71 0.43
C VAL A 212 -16.53 -2.89 1.53
N LYS A 213 -17.68 -3.55 1.25
CA LYS A 213 -18.68 -3.83 2.29
C LYS A 213 -18.25 -5.00 3.18
N LYS A 214 -17.49 -5.94 2.62
CA LYS A 214 -17.00 -7.14 3.33
C LYS A 214 -15.57 -7.02 3.78
N MET A 215 -14.83 -6.13 3.15
CA MET A 215 -13.56 -5.61 3.61
C MET A 215 -13.71 -4.11 3.87
N PRO A 216 -14.48 -3.69 4.89
CA PRO A 216 -14.48 -2.29 5.28
C PRO A 216 -13.06 -1.86 5.61
N LEU A 217 -12.79 -0.60 5.32
CA LEU A 217 -11.60 0.09 5.76
C LEU A 217 -11.36 -0.12 7.25
N GLY A 218 -10.13 -0.45 7.62
CA GLY A 218 -9.72 -0.78 8.99
C GLY A 218 -9.97 -2.23 9.38
N LYS A 219 -10.48 -3.05 8.45
CA LYS A 219 -10.82 -4.45 8.71
C LYS A 219 -9.92 -5.47 8.01
N LEU A 220 -9.04 -5.08 7.10
CA LEU A 220 -8.18 -6.07 6.44
C LEU A 220 -6.99 -6.35 7.36
N SER A 221 -6.98 -7.51 8.02
CA SER A 221 -5.84 -7.86 8.88
C SER A 221 -4.56 -7.87 8.03
N LYS A 222 -3.47 -7.43 8.64
CA LYS A 222 -2.11 -7.58 8.10
C LYS A 222 -1.89 -9.00 7.56
N GLN A 223 -2.36 -9.99 8.32
CA GLN A 223 -2.30 -11.41 7.96
C GLN A 223 -3.10 -11.75 6.69
N GLN A 224 -4.27 -11.15 6.47
CA GLN A 224 -5.07 -11.35 5.27
C GLN A 224 -4.37 -10.81 4.01
N ILE A 225 -3.74 -9.64 4.09
CA ILE A 225 -2.91 -9.08 3.00
C ILE A 225 -1.73 -10.02 2.71
N ALA A 226 -1.04 -10.48 3.76
CA ALA A 226 0.08 -11.42 3.65
C ALA A 226 -0.31 -12.76 3.01
N ARG A 227 -1.53 -13.25 3.26
CA ARG A 227 -2.09 -14.43 2.57
C ARG A 227 -2.37 -14.16 1.09
N GLY A 228 -2.88 -12.96 0.77
CA GLY A 228 -3.08 -12.53 -0.62
C GLY A 228 -1.77 -12.54 -1.40
N PHE A 229 -0.71 -12.01 -0.80
CA PHE A 229 0.63 -12.02 -1.36
C PHE A 229 1.13 -13.44 -1.66
N LYS A 230 1.01 -14.36 -0.68
CA LYS A 230 1.36 -15.78 -0.88
C LYS A 230 0.58 -16.44 -2.02
N ALA A 231 -0.70 -16.08 -2.21
CA ALA A 231 -1.50 -16.59 -3.32
C ALA A 231 -0.99 -16.08 -4.68
N LEU A 232 -0.52 -14.83 -4.77
CA LEU A 232 0.09 -14.29 -5.99
C LEU A 232 1.48 -14.87 -6.27
N GLU A 233 2.29 -15.18 -5.25
CA GLU A 233 3.57 -15.91 -5.43
C GLU A 233 3.35 -17.28 -6.08
N ALA A 234 2.29 -17.99 -5.65
CA ALA A 234 1.95 -19.29 -6.24
C ALA A 234 1.51 -19.16 -7.71
N LEU A 235 0.76 -18.09 -8.04
CA LEU A 235 0.40 -17.77 -9.44
C LEU A 235 1.63 -17.43 -10.28
N GLU A 236 2.57 -16.65 -9.75
CA GLU A 236 3.82 -16.30 -10.41
C GLU A 236 4.65 -17.54 -10.75
N ALA A 237 4.81 -18.45 -9.78
CA ALA A 237 5.52 -19.71 -10.00
C ALA A 237 4.82 -20.57 -11.06
N ALA A 238 3.48 -20.64 -11.04
CA ALA A 238 2.71 -21.40 -12.01
C ALA A 238 2.74 -20.82 -13.43
N LEU A 239 2.82 -19.49 -13.58
CA LEU A 239 2.97 -18.83 -14.88
C LEU A 239 4.33 -19.11 -15.54
N GLN A 240 5.36 -19.37 -14.74
CA GLN A 240 6.72 -19.65 -15.22
C GLN A 240 6.97 -21.16 -15.47
N ALA A 241 6.11 -22.04 -14.93
CA ALA A 241 6.29 -23.48 -15.03
C ALA A 241 5.81 -24.04 -16.38
N PRO A 242 6.43 -25.12 -16.91
CA PRO A 242 5.88 -25.89 -18.02
C PRO A 242 4.49 -26.43 -17.68
N ALA A 243 3.64 -26.61 -18.69
CA ALA A 243 2.21 -26.92 -18.55
C ALA A 243 1.86 -28.34 -17.99
N ASP A 244 2.74 -28.96 -17.21
CA ASP A 244 2.56 -30.33 -16.71
C ASP A 244 2.29 -30.37 -15.19
N GLY A 245 1.09 -30.84 -14.83
CA GLY A 245 0.77 -31.47 -13.54
C GLY A 245 0.50 -30.58 -12.31
N GLY A 246 0.69 -29.27 -12.39
CA GLY A 246 0.37 -28.32 -11.31
C GLY A 246 -1.12 -27.97 -11.21
N LEU A 247 -1.51 -27.27 -10.12
CA LEU A 247 -2.84 -26.63 -10.05
C LEU A 247 -2.98 -25.67 -11.23
N SER A 248 -4.15 -25.68 -11.86
CA SER A 248 -4.42 -24.79 -12.99
C SER A 248 -4.36 -23.32 -12.53
N LEU A 249 -3.96 -22.42 -13.44
CA LEU A 249 -4.00 -20.96 -13.18
C LEU A 249 -5.39 -20.51 -12.73
N GLU A 250 -6.44 -21.19 -13.19
CA GLU A 250 -7.81 -20.95 -12.79
C GLU A 250 -8.08 -21.31 -11.31
N GLU A 251 -7.54 -22.41 -10.81
CA GLU A 251 -7.65 -22.81 -9.40
C GLU A 251 -6.85 -21.86 -8.49
N LEU A 252 -5.64 -21.49 -8.89
CA LEU A 252 -4.83 -20.53 -8.15
C LEU A 252 -5.46 -19.13 -8.14
N SER A 253 -6.06 -18.71 -9.27
CA SER A 253 -6.84 -17.46 -9.34
C SER A 253 -8.08 -17.53 -8.46
N SER A 254 -8.76 -18.68 -8.43
CA SER A 254 -9.88 -18.93 -7.53
C SER A 254 -9.46 -18.83 -6.06
N HIS A 255 -8.27 -19.35 -5.72
CA HIS A 255 -7.71 -19.23 -4.39
C HIS A 255 -7.41 -17.77 -4.03
N PHE A 256 -6.75 -17.01 -4.91
CA PHE A 256 -6.49 -15.59 -4.70
C PHE A 256 -7.79 -14.80 -4.45
N TYR A 257 -8.82 -14.95 -5.29
CA TYR A 257 -10.12 -14.28 -5.09
C TYR A 257 -10.93 -14.83 -3.92
N THR A 258 -10.57 -16.01 -3.40
CA THR A 258 -11.12 -16.51 -2.15
C THR A 258 -10.47 -15.78 -0.97
N VAL A 259 -9.16 -15.60 -0.99
CA VAL A 259 -8.40 -14.88 0.05
C VAL A 259 -8.67 -13.38 0.01
N ILE A 260 -8.76 -12.78 -1.17
CA ILE A 260 -9.00 -11.34 -1.36
C ILE A 260 -10.36 -11.18 -2.05
N PRO A 261 -11.46 -10.96 -1.30
CA PRO A 261 -12.80 -10.81 -1.87
C PRO A 261 -12.92 -9.72 -2.94
N HIS A 262 -13.20 -10.13 -4.17
CA HIS A 262 -13.45 -9.21 -5.28
C HIS A 262 -14.92 -9.19 -5.68
N ASN A 263 -15.43 -8.02 -6.04
CA ASN A 263 -16.75 -7.84 -6.62
C ASN A 263 -16.67 -7.81 -8.15
N PHE A 264 -17.09 -8.90 -8.81
CA PHE A 264 -17.16 -8.99 -10.27
C PHE A 264 -18.58 -8.80 -10.82
N GLY A 265 -19.52 -8.26 -10.01
CA GLY A 265 -20.94 -8.27 -10.37
C GLY A 265 -21.40 -9.70 -10.68
N ARG A 266 -22.21 -9.89 -11.73
CA ARG A 266 -22.66 -11.22 -12.19
C ARG A 266 -21.69 -11.95 -13.12
N ASN A 267 -20.59 -11.31 -13.50
CA ASN A 267 -19.61 -11.87 -14.43
C ASN A 267 -18.76 -12.96 -13.78
N ARG A 268 -18.27 -13.90 -14.60
CA ARG A 268 -17.29 -14.89 -14.17
C ARG A 268 -16.00 -14.16 -13.75
N PRO A 269 -15.43 -14.45 -12.56
CA PRO A 269 -14.14 -13.86 -12.18
C PRO A 269 -13.07 -14.22 -13.23
N PRO A 270 -12.25 -13.26 -13.69
CA PRO A 270 -11.25 -13.50 -14.73
C PRO A 270 -10.05 -14.27 -14.17
N PRO A 271 -9.59 -15.35 -14.83
CA PRO A 271 -8.31 -15.98 -14.50
C PRO A 271 -7.14 -15.00 -14.58
N ILE A 272 -6.22 -15.06 -13.63
CA ILE A 272 -4.94 -14.35 -13.64
C ILE A 272 -3.97 -15.25 -14.41
N ASN A 273 -3.90 -15.04 -15.73
CA ASN A 273 -3.20 -15.92 -16.66
C ASN A 273 -2.15 -15.21 -17.53
N SER A 274 -1.80 -13.98 -17.17
CA SER A 274 -0.75 -13.23 -17.84
C SER A 274 0.11 -12.48 -16.83
N PRO A 275 1.39 -12.19 -17.14
CA PRO A 275 2.26 -11.37 -16.30
C PRO A 275 1.66 -10.01 -15.97
N GLU A 276 0.97 -9.38 -16.92
CA GLU A 276 0.36 -8.05 -16.76
C GLU A 276 -0.78 -8.08 -15.74
N LEU A 277 -1.65 -9.10 -15.81
CA LEU A 277 -2.73 -9.28 -14.83
C LEU A 277 -2.18 -9.61 -13.45
N LEU A 278 -1.14 -10.43 -13.37
CA LEU A 278 -0.46 -10.74 -12.11
C LEU A 278 0.14 -9.47 -11.49
N GLN A 279 0.84 -8.66 -12.29
CA GLN A 279 1.43 -7.41 -11.81
C GLN A 279 0.35 -6.44 -11.31
N ALA A 280 -0.74 -6.27 -12.06
CA ALA A 280 -1.86 -5.43 -11.63
C ALA A 280 -2.46 -5.89 -10.28
N LYS A 281 -2.49 -7.20 -9.99
CA LYS A 281 -2.93 -7.72 -8.68
C LYS A 281 -1.89 -7.52 -7.58
N LYS A 282 -0.60 -7.58 -7.90
CA LYS A 282 0.47 -7.26 -6.95
C LYS A 282 0.39 -5.78 -6.57
N ASP A 283 0.26 -4.89 -7.55
CA ASP A 283 0.12 -3.44 -7.34
C ASP A 283 -1.12 -3.13 -6.47
N MET A 284 -2.23 -3.82 -6.71
CA MET A 284 -3.41 -3.72 -5.85
C MET A 284 -3.13 -4.08 -4.38
N LEU A 285 -2.42 -5.19 -4.12
CA LEU A 285 -2.09 -5.57 -2.74
C LEU A 285 -1.13 -4.59 -2.07
N LEU A 286 -0.23 -3.96 -2.84
CA LEU A 286 0.61 -2.88 -2.34
C LEU A 286 -0.23 -1.68 -1.91
N VAL A 287 -1.22 -1.29 -2.73
CA VAL A 287 -2.16 -0.23 -2.35
C VAL A 287 -2.91 -0.58 -1.07
N LEU A 288 -3.37 -1.82 -0.93
CA LEU A 288 -4.04 -2.26 0.29
C LEU A 288 -3.13 -2.24 1.52
N ALA A 289 -1.86 -2.65 1.40
CA ALA A 289 -0.91 -2.63 2.49
C ALA A 289 -0.66 -1.20 3.01
N ASP A 290 -0.63 -0.23 2.10
CA ASP A 290 -0.38 1.17 2.47
C ASP A 290 -1.63 1.88 2.98
N ILE A 291 -2.82 1.49 2.51
CA ILE A 291 -4.09 1.89 3.15
C ILE A 291 -4.09 1.38 4.60
N GLU A 292 -3.76 0.11 4.83
CA GLU A 292 -3.68 -0.49 6.16
C GLU A 292 -2.66 0.22 7.06
N LEU A 293 -1.49 0.57 6.51
CA LEU A 293 -0.49 1.38 7.20
C LEU A 293 -1.05 2.75 7.59
N ALA A 294 -1.67 3.47 6.65
CA ALA A 294 -2.24 4.80 6.91
C ALA A 294 -3.31 4.75 8.02
N GLN A 295 -4.11 3.68 8.06
CA GLN A 295 -5.12 3.48 9.09
C GLN A 295 -4.52 3.14 10.45
N THR A 296 -3.51 2.27 10.47
CA THR A 296 -2.76 1.95 11.70
C THR A 296 -2.13 3.22 12.29
N LEU A 297 -1.58 4.10 11.45
CA LEU A 297 -1.04 5.38 11.90
C LEU A 297 -2.11 6.20 12.63
N GLN A 298 -3.31 6.33 12.06
CA GLN A 298 -4.43 7.08 12.66
C GLN A 298 -5.00 6.44 13.94
N ALA A 299 -4.85 5.12 14.12
CA ALA A 299 -5.39 4.39 15.27
C ALA A 299 -4.49 4.45 16.52
N THR A 300 -3.31 5.08 16.44
CA THR A 300 -2.35 5.14 17.57
C THR A 300 -2.98 5.89 18.76
N PRO A 301 -3.14 5.24 19.94
CA PRO A 301 -3.87 5.83 21.06
C PRO A 301 -3.18 7.06 21.65
N GLU A 302 -3.99 7.97 22.18
CA GLU A 302 -3.52 9.17 22.87
C GLU A 302 -2.67 8.82 24.10
N GLU A 303 -1.62 9.60 24.37
CA GLU A 303 -1.05 9.65 25.72
C GLU A 303 -2.13 10.17 26.67
N GLU A 304 -2.60 9.31 27.57
CA GLU A 304 -3.66 9.67 28.51
C GLU A 304 -3.23 10.83 29.43
N LYS A 305 -4.10 11.86 29.49
CA LYS A 305 -4.15 12.98 30.45
C LYS A 305 -3.32 14.23 30.09
N VAL A 306 -3.68 14.90 29.00
CA VAL A 306 -3.30 16.30 28.76
C VAL A 306 -4.57 17.17 28.69
N GLU A 307 -4.60 18.32 29.37
CA GLU A 307 -5.76 19.24 29.36
C GLU A 307 -5.96 19.92 27.99
N GLU A 308 -4.88 20.07 27.23
CA GLU A 308 -4.88 20.57 25.86
C GLU A 308 -4.40 19.49 24.89
N VAL A 309 -5.12 19.37 23.78
CA VAL A 309 -4.80 18.42 22.72
C VAL A 309 -4.59 19.14 21.39
N PRO A 310 -3.63 18.69 20.55
CA PRO A 310 -3.44 19.26 19.21
C PRO A 310 -4.68 19.08 18.34
N HIS A 311 -4.85 19.95 17.33
CA HIS A 311 -5.91 19.79 16.33
C HIS A 311 -5.78 18.43 15.62
N PRO A 312 -6.88 17.73 15.27
CA PRO A 312 -6.81 16.43 14.61
C PRO A 312 -5.94 16.41 13.34
N LEU A 313 -6.03 17.45 12.51
CA LEU A 313 -5.17 17.55 11.31
C LEU A 313 -3.69 17.75 11.65
N ASP A 314 -3.37 18.43 12.75
CA ASP A 314 -1.97 18.52 13.21
C ASP A 314 -1.51 17.12 13.61
N ARG A 315 -2.32 16.34 14.32
CA ARG A 315 -1.97 14.96 14.69
C ARG A 315 -1.71 14.09 13.46
N ASP A 316 -2.64 14.08 12.50
CA ASP A 316 -2.50 13.35 11.24
C ASP A 316 -1.25 13.77 10.45
N TYR A 317 -0.94 15.06 10.44
CA TYR A 317 0.28 15.58 9.82
C TYR A 317 1.56 15.08 10.52
N HIS A 318 1.59 15.08 11.86
CA HIS A 318 2.76 14.59 12.62
C HIS A 318 3.00 13.09 12.42
N LEU A 319 1.94 12.30 12.17
CA LEU A 319 2.06 10.87 11.86
C LEU A 319 2.88 10.60 10.59
N LEU A 320 2.87 11.55 9.63
CA LEU A 320 3.64 11.42 8.39
C LEU A 320 5.15 11.47 8.61
N LYS A 321 5.63 12.04 9.73
CA LYS A 321 7.07 12.24 9.99
C LYS A 321 7.78 12.88 8.79
N CYS A 322 7.09 13.82 8.16
CA CYS A 322 7.51 14.47 6.93
C CYS A 322 7.12 15.93 7.00
N GLN A 323 8.11 16.81 6.85
CA GLN A 323 7.87 18.24 6.77
C GLN A 323 7.40 18.56 5.35
N LEU A 324 6.28 19.28 5.27
CA LEU A 324 5.73 19.82 4.04
C LEU A 324 5.72 21.34 4.12
N GLU A 325 6.38 22.00 3.18
CA GLU A 325 6.41 23.46 3.08
C GLU A 325 5.75 23.88 1.79
N LEU A 326 4.60 24.55 1.89
CA LEU A 326 3.88 25.06 0.72
C LEU A 326 4.71 26.15 0.03
N LEU A 327 4.94 25.98 -1.27
CA LEU A 327 5.70 26.94 -2.07
C LEU A 327 4.83 28.09 -2.53
N ASP A 328 5.38 29.30 -2.44
CA ASP A 328 4.79 30.50 -3.04
C ASP A 328 4.85 30.37 -4.59
N PRO A 329 3.73 30.57 -5.32
CA PRO A 329 3.71 30.60 -6.78
C PRO A 329 4.71 31.58 -7.43
N GLU A 330 5.15 32.61 -6.70
CA GLU A 330 6.13 33.58 -7.17
C GLU A 330 7.58 33.12 -6.96
N ALA A 331 7.82 32.08 -6.16
CA ALA A 331 9.15 31.55 -5.90
C ALA A 331 9.82 31.04 -7.21
N PRO A 332 11.13 31.27 -7.41
CA PRO A 332 11.84 30.82 -8.61
C PRO A 332 11.73 29.30 -8.83
N GLU A 333 11.86 28.51 -7.76
CA GLU A 333 11.74 27.04 -7.81
C GLU A 333 10.33 26.60 -8.24
N TYR A 334 9.28 27.30 -7.81
CA TYR A 334 7.90 26.99 -8.22
C TYR A 334 7.73 27.19 -9.72
N LYS A 335 8.31 28.28 -10.26
CA LYS A 335 8.26 28.60 -11.69
C LYS A 335 8.96 27.53 -12.52
N VAL A 336 10.12 27.03 -12.07
CA VAL A 336 10.83 25.90 -12.71
C VAL A 336 9.97 24.63 -12.73
N ILE A 337 9.33 24.28 -11.61
CA ILE A 337 8.46 23.10 -11.51
C ILE A 337 7.22 23.24 -12.39
N ARG A 338 6.57 24.42 -12.39
CA ARG A 338 5.43 24.72 -13.24
C ARG A 338 5.80 24.59 -14.72
N THR A 339 6.92 25.16 -15.15
CA THR A 339 7.39 25.02 -16.53
C THR A 339 7.69 23.57 -16.88
N TYR A 340 8.30 22.80 -15.97
CA TYR A 340 8.54 21.37 -16.20
C TYR A 340 7.22 20.60 -16.44
N LEU A 341 6.18 20.87 -15.64
CA LEU A 341 4.85 20.27 -15.81
C LEU A 341 4.19 20.69 -17.14
N GLU A 342 4.25 21.96 -17.49
CA GLU A 342 3.61 22.49 -18.70
C GLU A 342 4.28 21.96 -19.99
N GLN A 343 5.61 21.82 -19.99
CA GLN A 343 6.36 21.48 -21.20
C GLN A 343 6.42 19.98 -21.47
N THR A 344 6.34 19.14 -20.44
CA THR A 344 6.48 17.68 -20.57
C THR A 344 5.16 16.90 -20.48
N GLY A 345 4.04 17.65 -20.50
CA GLY A 345 2.69 17.12 -20.47
C GLY A 345 2.17 16.74 -21.86
N ASN A 346 1.04 16.04 -21.90
CA ASN A 346 0.35 15.74 -23.15
C ASN A 346 -0.55 16.93 -23.54
N SER A 347 -0.64 17.23 -24.83
CA SER A 347 -1.54 18.25 -25.39
C SER A 347 -3.03 17.97 -25.16
N TYR A 348 -3.43 16.72 -24.88
CA TYR A 348 -4.85 16.32 -24.75
C TYR A 348 -5.38 16.23 -23.32
N ARG A 349 -4.52 15.96 -22.34
CA ARG A 349 -4.87 15.85 -20.90
C ARG A 349 -3.68 16.33 -20.07
N CYS A 350 -3.53 17.65 -19.96
CA CYS A 350 -2.46 18.25 -19.17
C CYS A 350 -2.94 18.46 -17.74
N PRO A 351 -2.28 17.87 -16.73
CA PRO A 351 -2.60 18.14 -15.33
C PRO A 351 -2.44 19.63 -15.01
N ALA A 352 -3.45 20.24 -14.42
CA ALA A 352 -3.40 21.65 -14.03
C ALA A 352 -2.86 21.79 -12.61
N LEU A 353 -1.68 22.40 -12.45
CA LEU A 353 -1.04 22.61 -11.15
C LEU A 353 -1.94 23.42 -10.21
N GLN A 354 -2.14 22.92 -8.98
CA GLN A 354 -2.85 23.63 -7.91
C GLN A 354 -1.88 24.12 -6.85
N HIS A 355 -1.08 23.20 -6.29
CA HIS A 355 -0.16 23.47 -5.18
C HIS A 355 1.12 22.64 -5.34
N VAL A 356 2.23 23.15 -4.78
CA VAL A 356 3.51 22.44 -4.68
C VAL A 356 3.99 22.55 -3.24
N TRP A 357 4.36 21.43 -2.64
CA TRP A 357 5.03 21.39 -1.35
C TRP A 357 6.46 20.91 -1.52
N ARG A 358 7.42 21.58 -0.88
CA ARG A 358 8.74 20.99 -0.62
C ARG A 358 8.56 19.87 0.40
N VAL A 359 9.15 18.72 0.11
CA VAL A 359 9.06 17.51 0.92
C VAL A 359 10.40 17.29 1.61
N ASN A 360 10.37 17.17 2.93
CA ASN A 360 11.54 16.78 3.72
C ASN A 360 11.15 15.69 4.71
N ARG A 361 11.43 14.44 4.32
CA ARG A 361 11.05 13.24 5.07
C ARG A 361 12.14 12.85 6.07
N GLU A 362 11.74 12.47 7.28
CA GLU A 362 12.67 12.06 8.33
C GLU A 362 13.62 10.92 7.86
N GLY A 363 14.93 11.14 8.06
CA GLY A 363 16.00 10.21 7.73
C GLY A 363 16.18 9.89 6.23
N GLU A 364 15.48 10.57 5.31
CA GLU A 364 15.70 10.38 3.86
C GLU A 364 17.00 11.00 3.41
N GLY A 365 17.26 12.26 3.78
CA GLY A 365 18.50 12.96 3.47
C GLY A 365 19.75 12.18 3.91
N ASP A 366 19.75 11.67 5.15
CA ASP A 366 20.87 10.88 5.69
C ASP A 366 21.18 9.62 4.86
N ARG A 367 20.14 8.91 4.42
CA ARG A 367 20.31 7.73 3.54
C ARG A 367 20.79 8.14 2.15
N PHE A 368 20.29 9.24 1.63
CA PHE A 368 20.66 9.77 0.32
C PHE A 368 22.11 10.27 0.28
N GLN A 369 22.68 10.71 1.41
CA GLN A 369 24.09 11.11 1.51
C GLN A 369 25.08 9.99 1.14
N ALA A 370 24.67 8.71 1.24
CA ALA A 370 25.46 7.58 0.75
C ALA A 370 25.83 7.71 -0.73
N HIS A 371 25.02 8.46 -1.50
CA HIS A 371 25.18 8.69 -2.93
C HIS A 371 25.72 10.09 -3.25
N SER A 372 26.22 10.85 -2.27
CA SER A 372 26.77 12.21 -2.44
C SER A 372 27.85 12.32 -3.53
N LYS A 373 28.61 11.24 -3.77
CA LYS A 373 29.64 11.16 -4.82
C LYS A 373 29.10 10.79 -6.20
N LEU A 374 27.87 10.28 -6.30
CA LEU A 374 27.22 10.03 -7.57
C LEU A 374 26.79 11.38 -8.16
N GLY A 375 27.29 11.67 -9.37
CA GLY A 375 26.82 12.77 -10.21
C GLY A 375 25.59 12.38 -11.01
N ASN A 376 25.30 13.12 -12.08
CA ASN A 376 24.12 12.91 -12.94
C ASN A 376 22.82 12.84 -12.12
N ARG A 377 22.52 13.93 -11.43
CA ARG A 377 21.32 14.07 -10.61
C ARG A 377 20.24 14.72 -11.44
N LYS A 378 19.07 14.09 -11.50
CA LYS A 378 17.90 14.61 -12.22
C LYS A 378 16.70 14.69 -11.31
N LEU A 379 15.88 15.73 -11.50
CA LEU A 379 14.56 15.82 -10.91
C LEU A 379 13.55 15.14 -11.83
N LEU A 380 12.94 14.04 -11.38
CA LEU A 380 12.11 13.19 -12.22
C LEU A 380 10.73 12.93 -11.61
N TRP A 381 9.75 12.74 -12.50
CA TRP A 381 8.35 12.52 -12.14
C TRP A 381 8.11 11.10 -11.62
N HIS A 382 7.26 11.00 -10.60
CA HIS A 382 6.67 9.75 -10.14
C HIS A 382 5.19 9.98 -9.86
N GLY A 383 4.31 9.40 -10.68
CA GLY A 383 2.87 9.42 -10.47
C GLY A 383 2.40 8.23 -9.64
N THR A 384 1.38 8.43 -8.82
CA THR A 384 0.90 7.38 -7.91
C THR A 384 -0.59 7.51 -7.63
N ASN A 385 -1.18 6.47 -7.04
CA ASN A 385 -2.54 6.51 -6.54
C ASN A 385 -2.61 7.42 -5.29
N VAL A 386 -3.63 8.28 -5.19
CA VAL A 386 -3.84 9.14 -4.01
C VAL A 386 -3.84 8.36 -2.69
N ALA A 387 -4.31 7.11 -2.70
CA ALA A 387 -4.29 6.21 -1.54
C ALA A 387 -2.87 5.84 -1.06
N MET A 388 -1.84 6.08 -1.87
CA MET A 388 -0.44 5.79 -1.55
C MET A 388 0.30 6.97 -0.94
N VAL A 389 -0.25 8.19 -1.07
CA VAL A 389 0.50 9.42 -0.76
C VAL A 389 0.92 9.47 0.71
N ALA A 390 0.02 9.15 1.65
CA ALA A 390 0.36 9.12 3.08
C ALA A 390 1.47 8.11 3.40
N ALA A 391 1.42 6.92 2.81
CA ALA A 391 2.45 5.89 3.00
C ALA A 391 3.80 6.28 2.38
N ILE A 392 3.80 6.90 1.20
CA ILE A 392 5.01 7.41 0.54
C ILE A 392 5.63 8.55 1.35
N LEU A 393 4.83 9.49 1.84
CA LEU A 393 5.31 10.57 2.71
C LEU A 393 5.88 10.04 4.03
N THR A 394 5.34 8.94 4.56
CA THR A 394 5.83 8.33 5.80
C THR A 394 7.10 7.49 5.59
N SER A 395 7.11 6.63 4.57
CA SER A 395 8.12 5.57 4.40
C SER A 395 9.10 5.79 3.25
N GLY A 396 8.80 6.74 2.35
CA GLY A 396 9.52 6.96 1.10
C GLY A 396 9.02 6.07 -0.04
N LEU A 397 9.58 6.27 -1.23
CA LEU A 397 9.41 5.33 -2.35
C LEU A 397 10.22 4.06 -2.05
N ARG A 398 9.60 2.89 -2.26
CA ARG A 398 10.16 1.58 -1.90
C ARG A 398 10.21 0.65 -3.10
N ILE A 399 11.31 -0.07 -3.25
CA ILE A 399 11.39 -1.19 -4.19
C ILE A 399 10.72 -2.41 -3.56
N MET A 400 9.45 -2.61 -3.91
CA MET A 400 8.67 -3.72 -3.38
C MET A 400 9.12 -5.05 -4.04
N PRO A 401 9.27 -6.17 -3.32
CA PRO A 401 9.93 -7.33 -3.94
C PRO A 401 9.25 -8.10 -5.04
N HIS A 402 7.98 -7.82 -5.26
CA HIS A 402 7.24 -8.26 -6.43
C HIS A 402 6.69 -7.05 -7.20
N SER A 403 7.16 -5.83 -6.92
CA SER A 403 7.05 -4.78 -7.93
C SER A 403 7.91 -5.21 -9.11
N GLY A 404 7.35 -4.98 -10.28
CA GLY A 404 7.92 -5.39 -11.52
C GLY A 404 7.28 -4.56 -12.60
N GLY A 405 7.97 -4.45 -13.71
CA GLY A 405 7.48 -3.76 -14.87
C GLY A 405 8.35 -4.15 -16.04
N ARG A 406 8.28 -3.32 -17.07
CA ARG A 406 9.00 -3.54 -18.33
C ARG A 406 10.52 -3.55 -18.16
N VAL A 407 11.02 -3.01 -17.06
CA VAL A 407 12.44 -2.87 -16.75
C VAL A 407 12.76 -3.47 -15.38
N GLY A 408 11.99 -4.47 -14.97
CA GLY A 408 12.24 -5.24 -13.76
C GLY A 408 11.83 -4.54 -12.46
N LYS A 409 12.55 -4.83 -11.39
CA LYS A 409 12.19 -4.46 -10.02
C LYS A 409 13.03 -3.28 -9.54
N GLY A 410 12.50 -2.08 -9.67
CA GLY A 410 13.14 -0.84 -9.24
C GLY A 410 12.10 0.25 -8.92
N ILE A 411 12.58 1.46 -8.62
CA ILE A 411 11.75 2.66 -8.56
C ILE A 411 11.74 3.29 -9.94
N TYR A 412 10.55 3.45 -10.48
CA TYR A 412 10.32 3.98 -11.81
C TYR A 412 10.07 5.48 -11.74
N PHE A 413 10.81 6.22 -12.56
CA PHE A 413 10.61 7.63 -12.80
C PHE A 413 10.47 7.92 -14.30
N ALA A 414 9.94 9.09 -14.63
CA ALA A 414 9.88 9.59 -16.00
C ALA A 414 10.38 11.04 -16.06
N SER A 415 11.02 11.39 -17.17
CA SER A 415 11.29 12.80 -17.51
C SER A 415 10.06 13.49 -18.10
N GLU A 416 9.08 12.73 -18.56
CA GLU A 416 7.84 13.26 -19.13
C GLU A 416 6.67 13.06 -18.16
N ASN A 417 6.06 14.16 -17.69
CA ASN A 417 4.96 14.04 -16.72
C ASN A 417 3.75 13.32 -17.29
N SER A 418 3.52 13.38 -18.61
CA SER A 418 2.42 12.66 -19.26
C SER A 418 2.49 11.14 -19.05
N LYS A 419 3.70 10.58 -18.94
CA LYS A 419 3.91 9.17 -18.59
C LYS A 419 3.50 8.90 -17.15
N SER A 420 4.05 9.69 -16.22
CA SER A 420 3.78 9.55 -14.79
C SER A 420 2.30 9.81 -14.45
N ALA A 421 1.65 10.76 -15.14
CA ALA A 421 0.23 11.08 -14.98
C ALA A 421 -0.68 9.87 -15.31
N GLY A 422 -0.23 8.95 -16.16
CA GLY A 422 -0.94 7.68 -16.43
C GLY A 422 -1.06 6.76 -15.21
N TYR A 423 -0.20 6.93 -14.21
CA TYR A 423 -0.22 6.18 -12.95
C TYR A 423 -0.98 6.92 -11.84
N VAL A 424 -1.45 8.14 -12.10
CA VAL A 424 -2.19 8.92 -11.11
C VAL A 424 -3.63 8.44 -11.06
N THR A 425 -3.99 7.80 -9.96
CA THR A 425 -5.40 7.58 -9.60
C THR A 425 -5.84 8.70 -8.69
N GLY A 426 -6.72 9.56 -9.20
CA GLY A 426 -7.22 10.72 -8.47
C GLY A 426 -8.39 10.40 -7.53
N MET A 427 -8.88 11.45 -6.88
CA MET A 427 -10.11 11.46 -6.10
C MET A 427 -11.06 12.54 -6.58
N SER A 428 -12.36 12.25 -6.50
CA SER A 428 -13.42 13.24 -6.75
C SER A 428 -13.45 14.26 -5.62
N CYS A 429 -13.30 15.54 -5.96
CA CYS A 429 -13.47 16.68 -5.07
C CYS A 429 -14.48 17.64 -5.71
N GLY A 430 -15.76 17.48 -5.36
CA GLY A 430 -16.86 18.21 -6.00
C GLY A 430 -16.95 17.87 -7.50
N ALA A 431 -16.82 18.89 -8.35
CA ALA A 431 -16.84 18.74 -9.81
C ALA A 431 -15.47 18.44 -10.45
N HIS A 432 -14.41 18.28 -9.65
CA HIS A 432 -13.04 18.12 -10.12
C HIS A 432 -12.45 16.77 -9.70
N GLN A 433 -11.49 16.28 -10.49
CA GLN A 433 -10.61 15.18 -10.11
C GLN A 433 -9.27 15.75 -9.66
N LEU A 434 -8.91 15.49 -8.41
CA LEU A 434 -7.60 15.85 -7.86
C LEU A 434 -6.68 14.64 -7.87
N GLY A 435 -5.43 14.85 -8.22
CA GLY A 435 -4.37 13.85 -8.19
C GLY A 435 -3.11 14.42 -7.56
N TYR A 436 -2.19 13.52 -7.21
CA TYR A 436 -0.91 13.88 -6.60
C TYR A 436 0.24 13.23 -7.36
N MET A 437 1.31 13.99 -7.55
CA MET A 437 2.53 13.54 -8.23
C MET A 437 3.75 13.98 -7.42
N PHE A 438 4.79 13.14 -7.42
CA PHE A 438 6.05 13.45 -6.78
C PHE A 438 7.10 13.86 -7.81
N LEU A 439 8.02 14.72 -7.38
CA LEU A 439 9.32 14.94 -8.01
C LEU A 439 10.41 14.47 -7.05
N GLY A 440 11.17 13.47 -7.49
CA GLY A 440 12.33 12.96 -6.76
C GLY A 440 13.62 13.47 -7.37
N GLU A 441 14.57 13.88 -6.54
CA GLU A 441 15.97 13.96 -6.95
C GLU A 441 16.52 12.54 -7.02
N VAL A 442 16.96 12.14 -8.20
CA VAL A 442 17.46 10.79 -8.46
C VAL A 442 18.94 10.87 -8.83
N ALA A 443 19.78 10.20 -8.04
CA ALA A 443 21.20 10.07 -8.30
C ALA A 443 21.44 8.92 -9.30
N LEU A 444 21.37 9.24 -10.60
CA LEU A 444 21.43 8.23 -11.67
C LEU A 444 22.84 7.67 -11.88
N GLY A 445 23.88 8.43 -11.53
CA GLY A 445 25.27 8.01 -11.72
C GLY A 445 25.54 7.62 -13.17
N ARG A 446 26.20 6.48 -13.36
CA ARG A 446 26.47 5.92 -14.69
C ARG A 446 25.26 5.11 -15.18
N GLU A 447 24.67 5.57 -16.28
CA GLU A 447 23.44 5.02 -16.85
C GLU A 447 23.69 3.83 -17.78
N HIS A 448 22.94 2.74 -17.62
CA HIS A 448 22.84 1.67 -18.60
C HIS A 448 21.60 1.85 -19.47
N HIS A 449 21.75 1.96 -20.79
CA HIS A 449 20.62 2.20 -21.69
C HIS A 449 20.09 0.92 -22.30
N ILE A 450 18.76 0.75 -22.31
CA ILE A 450 18.08 -0.35 -22.98
C ILE A 450 16.98 0.18 -23.91
N THR A 451 16.61 -0.60 -24.92
CA THR A 451 15.55 -0.27 -25.91
C THR A 451 14.51 -1.39 -26.07
N VAL A 452 14.67 -2.48 -25.32
CA VAL A 452 13.80 -3.66 -25.29
C VAL A 452 13.44 -3.96 -23.84
N ASP A 453 12.23 -4.44 -23.60
CA ASP A 453 11.77 -4.82 -22.27
C ASP A 453 12.69 -5.88 -21.64
N ASP A 454 13.09 -5.65 -20.39
CA ASP A 454 13.79 -6.62 -19.56
C ASP A 454 13.15 -6.65 -18.16
N PRO A 455 12.04 -7.40 -18.00
CA PRO A 455 11.36 -7.53 -16.72
C PRO A 455 12.16 -8.34 -15.68
N SER A 456 13.32 -8.90 -16.05
CA SER A 456 14.14 -9.73 -15.16
C SER A 456 15.12 -8.92 -14.31
N LEU A 457 15.33 -7.64 -14.63
CA LEU A 457 16.29 -6.78 -13.94
C LEU A 457 15.94 -6.62 -12.46
N LYS A 458 16.96 -6.74 -11.61
CA LYS A 458 16.89 -6.52 -10.15
C LYS A 458 17.97 -5.56 -9.65
N GLN A 459 18.90 -5.21 -10.52
CA GLN A 459 20.01 -4.29 -10.31
C GLN A 459 20.53 -3.86 -11.69
N PRO A 460 21.24 -2.72 -11.81
CA PRO A 460 21.93 -2.37 -13.04
C PRO A 460 23.04 -3.39 -13.36
N PRO A 461 23.44 -3.53 -14.63
CA PRO A 461 24.61 -4.32 -14.99
C PRO A 461 25.89 -3.81 -14.29
N PRO A 462 26.91 -4.66 -14.10
CA PRO A 462 28.14 -4.27 -13.42
C PRO A 462 28.79 -3.01 -14.02
N GLY A 463 29.08 -2.04 -13.16
CA GLY A 463 29.70 -0.77 -13.55
C GLY A 463 28.71 0.34 -13.92
N PHE A 464 27.41 0.13 -13.70
CA PHE A 464 26.33 1.11 -13.84
C PHE A 464 25.58 1.27 -12.51
N ASP A 465 24.97 2.43 -12.32
CA ASP A 465 24.24 2.81 -11.11
C ASP A 465 22.71 2.89 -11.35
N SER A 466 22.28 2.99 -12.62
CA SER A 466 20.89 3.06 -13.03
C SER A 466 20.65 2.39 -14.39
N VAL A 467 19.39 2.11 -14.70
CA VAL A 467 18.96 1.66 -16.04
C VAL A 467 17.98 2.66 -16.61
N ILE A 468 18.22 3.13 -17.83
CA ILE A 468 17.32 4.02 -18.56
C ILE A 468 16.77 3.26 -19.77
N ALA A 469 15.48 2.95 -19.75
CA ALA A 469 14.82 2.48 -20.96
C ALA A 469 14.54 3.68 -21.85
N ARG A 470 15.24 3.79 -22.97
CA ARG A 470 15.25 4.99 -23.82
C ARG A 470 14.00 5.05 -24.68
N GLY A 471 13.25 6.14 -24.56
CA GLY A 471 12.04 6.38 -25.33
C GLY A 471 12.28 6.84 -26.77
N HIS A 472 11.22 6.86 -27.57
CA HIS A 472 11.19 7.59 -28.85
C HIS A 472 11.30 9.10 -28.63
N THR A 473 10.93 9.58 -27.44
CA THR A 473 11.00 10.99 -27.05
C THR A 473 11.79 11.19 -25.76
N GLU A 474 12.37 12.38 -25.64
CA GLU A 474 12.97 12.92 -24.43
C GLU A 474 12.78 14.44 -24.45
N PRO A 475 12.52 15.11 -23.31
CA PRO A 475 12.61 16.57 -23.22
C PRO A 475 13.93 17.08 -23.82
N ASP A 476 13.86 18.16 -24.60
CA ASP A 476 15.05 18.74 -25.24
C ASP A 476 16.11 19.16 -24.18
N PRO A 477 17.25 18.45 -24.11
CA PRO A 477 18.24 18.66 -23.05
C PRO A 477 18.96 20.00 -23.18
N THR A 478 18.87 20.68 -24.34
CA THR A 478 19.46 22.02 -24.51
C THR A 478 18.70 23.11 -23.76
N GLN A 479 17.48 22.80 -23.32
CA GLN A 479 16.63 23.70 -22.53
C GLN A 479 16.65 23.36 -21.04
N ASP A 480 17.39 22.32 -20.62
CA ASP A 480 17.49 21.95 -19.22
C ASP A 480 17.96 23.13 -18.36
N THR A 481 17.36 23.24 -17.18
CA THR A 481 17.84 24.14 -16.12
C THR A 481 18.34 23.30 -14.95
N GLU A 482 18.82 23.96 -13.91
CA GLU A 482 19.29 23.30 -12.70
C GLU A 482 18.75 23.97 -11.45
N LEU A 483 18.49 23.16 -10.44
CA LEU A 483 18.24 23.60 -9.07
C LEU A 483 19.42 23.18 -8.19
N GLU A 484 19.79 24.03 -7.25
CA GLU A 484 20.75 23.68 -6.20
C GLU A 484 19.98 23.10 -5.01
N LEU A 485 20.13 21.80 -4.79
CA LEU A 485 19.49 21.06 -3.69
C LEU A 485 20.57 20.44 -2.82
N ASP A 486 20.62 20.84 -1.55
CA ASP A 486 21.65 20.40 -0.57
C ASP A 486 23.10 20.54 -1.07
N GLY A 487 23.38 21.63 -1.80
CA GLY A 487 24.70 21.92 -2.39
C GLY A 487 25.06 21.08 -3.63
N GLN A 488 24.09 20.35 -4.19
CA GLN A 488 24.25 19.58 -5.43
C GLN A 488 23.45 20.25 -6.57
N ARG A 489 24.04 20.28 -7.77
CA ARG A 489 23.35 20.73 -8.98
C ARG A 489 22.49 19.59 -9.52
N VAL A 490 21.17 19.80 -9.59
CA VAL A 490 20.18 18.82 -10.03
C VAL A 490 19.54 19.32 -11.31
N VAL A 491 19.65 18.54 -12.38
CA VAL A 491 19.09 18.86 -13.69
C VAL A 491 17.57 18.74 -13.66
N VAL A 492 16.88 19.75 -14.17
CA VAL A 492 15.42 19.78 -14.32
C VAL A 492 15.08 20.04 -15.78
N PRO A 493 14.44 19.08 -16.46
CA PRO A 493 14.03 19.31 -17.84
C PRO A 493 13.05 20.47 -17.98
N GLN A 494 13.22 21.30 -19.00
CA GLN A 494 12.30 22.39 -19.34
C GLN A 494 11.87 22.37 -20.81
N GLY A 495 12.52 21.55 -21.64
CA GLY A 495 12.19 21.41 -23.04
C GLY A 495 10.92 20.59 -23.27
N ARG A 496 10.27 20.82 -24.41
CA ARG A 496 9.24 19.89 -24.90
C ARG A 496 9.88 18.58 -25.34
N PRO A 497 9.19 17.44 -25.20
CA PRO A 497 9.67 16.17 -25.74
C PRO A 497 9.92 16.27 -27.25
N ALA A 498 11.14 15.92 -27.66
CA ALA A 498 11.55 15.84 -29.06
C ALA A 498 11.89 14.40 -29.44
N LEU A 499 11.76 14.07 -30.74
CA LEU A 499 12.07 12.73 -31.23
C LEU A 499 13.57 12.43 -31.09
N CYS A 500 13.89 11.32 -30.44
CA CYS A 500 15.22 10.78 -30.34
C CYS A 500 15.49 9.84 -31.53
N ALA A 501 16.11 10.35 -32.59
CA ALA A 501 16.36 9.59 -33.82
C ALA A 501 17.10 8.25 -33.56
N GLU A 502 18.06 8.25 -32.64
CA GLU A 502 18.83 7.07 -32.21
C GLU A 502 17.95 5.96 -31.62
N PHE A 503 16.85 6.31 -30.95
CA PHE A 503 15.97 5.37 -30.24
C PHE A 503 14.62 5.17 -30.95
N SER A 504 14.52 5.54 -32.23
CA SER A 504 13.30 5.41 -33.03
C SER A 504 12.75 3.98 -33.15
N SER A 505 13.60 2.96 -32.98
CA SER A 505 13.22 1.54 -32.97
C SER A 505 12.98 0.95 -31.58
N SER A 506 13.03 1.78 -30.53
CA SER A 506 12.80 1.33 -29.14
C SER A 506 11.40 0.78 -28.94
N GLN A 507 11.24 -0.15 -28.00
CA GLN A 507 9.92 -0.60 -27.55
C GLN A 507 9.26 0.42 -26.60
N PHE A 508 9.98 1.44 -26.17
CA PHE A 508 9.51 2.47 -25.24
C PHE A 508 9.15 3.74 -26.00
N SER A 509 7.92 4.24 -25.86
CA SER A 509 7.53 5.52 -26.46
C SER A 509 8.18 6.71 -25.75
N GLN A 510 8.27 6.66 -24.41
CA GLN A 510 8.84 7.69 -23.55
C GLN A 510 9.84 7.04 -22.60
N SER A 511 10.90 7.75 -22.24
CA SER A 511 11.97 7.20 -21.39
C SER A 511 11.47 6.78 -20.00
N GLU A 512 12.03 5.71 -19.45
CA GLU A 512 11.84 5.27 -18.05
C GLU A 512 13.19 5.26 -17.36
N TYR A 513 13.27 5.92 -16.21
CA TYR A 513 14.47 6.04 -15.40
C TYR A 513 14.33 5.14 -14.18
N LEU A 514 15.23 4.17 -14.04
CA LEU A 514 15.16 3.19 -12.96
C LEU A 514 16.40 3.20 -12.08
N ILE A 515 16.13 3.24 -10.78
CA ILE A 515 17.08 2.95 -9.72
C ILE A 515 16.68 1.67 -9.00
N TYR A 516 17.68 0.97 -8.44
CA TYR A 516 17.50 -0.34 -7.81
C TYR A 516 17.91 -0.32 -6.33
N GLN A 517 18.12 0.86 -5.76
CA GLN A 517 18.25 1.08 -4.33
C GLN A 517 17.38 2.27 -3.93
N ASP A 518 16.52 2.11 -2.92
CA ASP A 518 15.62 3.17 -2.44
C ASP A 518 16.40 4.43 -2.04
N SER A 519 17.62 4.27 -1.52
CA SER A 519 18.49 5.37 -1.09
C SER A 519 19.01 6.22 -2.25
N GLN A 520 18.88 5.81 -3.52
CA GLN A 520 19.27 6.63 -4.69
C GLN A 520 18.23 7.69 -5.06
N CYS A 521 17.11 7.78 -4.33
CA CYS A 521 16.13 8.84 -4.48
C CYS A 521 15.96 9.62 -3.17
N HIS A 522 15.80 10.93 -3.32
CA HIS A 522 15.27 11.81 -2.30
C HIS A 522 14.02 12.52 -2.83
N LEU A 523 12.88 12.36 -2.19
CA LEU A 523 11.66 13.10 -2.54
C LEU A 523 11.86 14.57 -2.21
N ARG A 524 11.66 15.44 -3.20
CA ARG A 524 11.87 16.89 -3.06
C ARG A 524 10.59 17.67 -3.12
N TYR A 525 9.64 17.25 -3.96
CA TYR A 525 8.38 17.95 -4.11
C TYR A 525 7.18 17.01 -4.25
N LEU A 526 6.05 17.45 -3.70
CA LEU A 526 4.72 16.89 -3.91
C LEU A 526 3.87 17.94 -4.63
N LEU A 527 3.17 17.55 -5.68
CA LEU A 527 2.32 18.43 -6.47
C LEU A 527 0.87 17.96 -6.35
N GLU A 528 -0.04 18.87 -6.01
CA GLU A 528 -1.48 18.69 -6.22
C GLU A 528 -1.83 19.18 -7.62
N VAL A 529 -2.44 18.30 -8.41
CA VAL A 529 -2.85 18.58 -9.79
C VAL A 529 -4.33 18.28 -9.98
N ARG A 530 -4.98 19.03 -10.85
CA ARG A 530 -6.31 18.69 -11.36
C ARG A 530 -6.18 17.92 -12.68
N LEU A 531 -6.81 16.76 -12.76
CA LEU A 531 -6.70 15.78 -13.86
C LEU A 531 -7.70 16.00 -15.01
#